data_AF-A0A377BKB6-F1
#
_entry.id   AF-A0A377BKB6-F1
#
_cell.length_a   1.000
_cell.length_b   1.000
_cell.length_c   1.000
_cell.angle_alpha   90.00
_cell.angle_beta   90.00
_cell.angle_gamma   90.00
#
_symmetry.space_group_name_H-M   'P 1'
#
loop_
_entity.id
_entity.type
_entity.pdbx_description
1 polymer ?
#
loop_
_entity_poly.entity_id
_entity_poly.type
_entity_poly.pdbx_seq_one_letter_code
_entity_poly.pdbx_strand_id
1 'polypeptide(L)'
;MLPAERYNNALAQSCYLVTAPELGKGEHRVYIAKQNDKPVAAVLETTAPDGYSGAIQLLVGADFNGTVLGTRVTEHHETPGLGDKIELRLSDWITHFAGKKISGADDAHWAVKKDGGDFDQFTGATITPRAVVNAVKRAGLYAQTLPSQLSQLPACGE
;
A
#
# COMPACT_ATOMS: atom_id res chain seq x y z
N MET A 1 -9.45 0.36 1.46
CA MET A 1 -10.12 0.30 0.14
C MET A 1 -10.64 1.69 -0.16
N LEU A 2 -10.44 2.18 -1.39
CA LEU A 2 -10.76 3.58 -1.77
C LEU A 2 -12.23 3.92 -1.47
N PRO A 3 -12.53 5.06 -0.83
CA PRO A 3 -13.92 5.50 -0.64
C PRO A 3 -14.62 5.73 -1.98
N ALA A 4 -15.80 5.12 -2.17
CA ALA A 4 -16.53 5.14 -3.45
C ALA A 4 -16.96 6.54 -3.91
N GLU A 5 -17.18 7.47 -2.97
CA GLU A 5 -17.58 8.85 -3.28
C GLU A 5 -16.46 9.70 -3.89
N ARG A 6 -15.22 9.19 -3.91
CA ARG A 6 -14.04 9.95 -4.37
C ARG A 6 -13.73 9.78 -5.85
N TYR A 7 -14.33 8.83 -6.56
CA TYR A 7 -14.04 8.57 -7.97
C TYR A 7 -15.28 8.07 -8.72
N ASN A 8 -15.31 8.27 -10.04
CA ASN A 8 -16.44 7.86 -10.89
C ASN A 8 -16.04 7.08 -12.15
N ASN A 9 -14.77 6.75 -12.33
CA ASN A 9 -14.33 5.87 -13.42
C ASN A 9 -14.42 4.38 -13.05
N ALA A 10 -14.46 3.53 -14.07
CA ALA A 10 -14.29 2.09 -13.91
C ALA A 10 -12.83 1.77 -13.53
N LEU A 11 -12.54 1.67 -12.23
CA LEU A 11 -11.17 1.53 -11.70
C LEU A 11 -10.41 0.35 -12.32
N ALA A 12 -11.07 -0.79 -12.50
CA ALA A 12 -10.47 -1.99 -13.10
C ALA A 12 -10.01 -1.80 -14.55
N GLN A 13 -10.56 -0.82 -15.27
CA GLN A 13 -10.19 -0.49 -16.65
C GLN A 13 -9.09 0.58 -16.73
N SER A 14 -8.71 1.20 -15.61
CA SER A 14 -7.68 2.25 -15.57
C SER A 14 -6.36 1.71 -14.99
N CYS A 15 -5.89 0.59 -15.54
CA CYS A 15 -4.71 -0.16 -15.10
C CYS A 15 -3.47 0.23 -15.92
N TYR A 16 -2.36 0.43 -15.21
CA TYR A 16 -1.04 0.71 -15.77
C TYR A 16 0.01 -0.21 -15.16
N LEU A 17 1.06 -0.52 -15.92
CA LEU A 17 2.20 -1.29 -15.44
C LEU A 17 3.34 -0.35 -15.04
N VAL A 18 3.93 -0.63 -13.88
CA VAL A 18 5.07 0.12 -13.34
C VAL A 18 6.17 -0.82 -12.88
N THR A 19 7.41 -0.42 -13.10
CA THR A 19 8.58 -1.04 -12.47
C THR A 19 9.21 0.00 -11.56
N ALA A 20 8.93 -0.12 -10.25
CA ALA A 20 9.37 0.84 -9.25
C ALA A 20 9.94 0.11 -8.03
N PRO A 21 11.19 0.38 -7.61
CA PRO A 21 11.80 -0.29 -6.46
C PRO A 21 11.02 -0.07 -5.15
N GLU A 22 10.28 1.03 -5.04
CA GLU A 22 9.41 1.35 -3.91
C GLU A 22 8.31 0.31 -3.72
N LEU A 23 7.78 -0.23 -4.82
CA LEU A 23 6.72 -1.24 -4.83
C LEU A 23 7.26 -2.67 -4.68
N GLY A 24 8.58 -2.86 -4.81
CA GLY A 24 9.24 -4.16 -4.72
C GLY A 24 9.77 -4.62 -6.09
N LYS A 25 10.45 -5.77 -6.11
CA LYS A 25 11.04 -6.31 -7.34
C LYS A 25 9.95 -6.75 -8.33
N GLY A 26 10.21 -6.50 -9.62
CA GLY A 26 9.32 -6.89 -10.71
C GLY A 26 8.39 -5.77 -11.15
N GLU A 27 7.49 -6.14 -12.05
CA GLU A 27 6.42 -5.28 -12.54
C GLU A 27 5.22 -5.35 -11.59
N HIS A 28 4.58 -4.21 -11.36
CA HIS A 28 3.40 -4.08 -10.50
C HIS A 28 2.29 -3.38 -11.26
N ARG A 29 1.03 -3.73 -10.96
CA ARG A 29 -0.12 -3.00 -11.50
C ARG A 29 -0.50 -1.84 -10.62
N VAL A 30 -0.87 -0.75 -11.27
CA VAL A 30 -1.41 0.45 -10.64
C VAL A 30 -2.74 0.80 -11.28
N TYR A 31 -3.77 0.95 -10.47
CA TYR A 31 -5.11 1.32 -10.91
C TYR A 31 -5.40 2.76 -10.51
N ILE A 32 -5.70 3.63 -11.49
CA ILE A 32 -5.91 5.06 -11.23
C ILE A 32 -7.39 5.33 -11.04
N ALA A 33 -7.73 5.87 -9.87
CA ALA A 33 -9.04 6.41 -9.57
C ALA A 33 -9.12 7.85 -10.07
N LYS A 34 -10.17 8.15 -10.84
CA LYS A 34 -10.41 9.45 -11.46
C LYS A 34 -11.79 9.96 -11.05
N GLN A 35 -11.85 11.26 -10.78
CA GLN A 35 -13.11 11.98 -10.58
C GLN A 35 -13.25 13.00 -11.71
N ASN A 36 -14.24 12.81 -12.58
CA ASN A 36 -14.45 13.68 -13.75
C ASN A 36 -13.16 13.81 -14.60
N ASP A 37 -12.58 12.66 -14.97
CA ASP A 37 -11.31 12.50 -15.70
C ASP A 37 -10.04 13.01 -15.02
N LYS A 38 -10.15 13.62 -13.84
CA LYS A 38 -9.00 14.06 -13.06
C LYS A 38 -8.52 12.92 -12.16
N PRO A 39 -7.24 12.49 -12.25
CA PRO A 39 -6.66 11.55 -11.31
C PRO A 39 -6.75 12.10 -9.88
N VAL A 40 -7.27 11.30 -8.94
CA VAL A 40 -7.42 11.68 -7.53
C VAL A 40 -6.74 10.72 -6.56
N ALA A 41 -6.60 9.45 -6.94
CA ALA A 41 -5.96 8.42 -6.13
C ALA A 41 -5.49 7.26 -6.99
N ALA A 42 -4.73 6.35 -6.39
CA ALA A 42 -4.31 5.10 -7.00
C ALA A 42 -4.48 3.93 -6.04
N VAL A 43 -4.69 2.73 -6.61
CA VAL A 43 -4.48 1.44 -5.93
C VAL A 43 -3.23 0.83 -6.53
N LEU A 44 -2.25 0.53 -5.69
CA LEU A 44 -0.95 0.00 -6.09
C LEU A 44 -0.80 -1.43 -5.57
N GLU A 45 -0.43 -2.35 -6.45
CA GLU A 45 0.18 -3.61 -6.04
C GLU A 45 1.58 -3.31 -5.48
N THR A 46 1.91 -3.92 -4.33
CA THR A 46 3.24 -3.80 -3.74
C THR A 46 3.61 -5.04 -2.95
N THR A 47 4.90 -5.38 -3.00
CA THR A 47 5.53 -6.45 -2.24
C THR A 47 6.24 -5.88 -1.03
N ALA A 48 5.95 -6.40 0.16
CA ALA A 48 6.82 -6.31 1.33
C ALA A 48 7.76 -7.53 1.34
N PRO A 49 9.04 -7.40 0.92
CA PRO A 49 9.93 -8.55 0.79
C PRO A 49 10.41 -9.10 2.15
N ASP A 50 10.31 -8.28 3.20
CA ASP A 50 10.93 -8.53 4.51
C ASP A 50 9.96 -9.14 5.55
N GLY A 51 8.92 -9.85 5.09
CA GLY A 51 8.03 -10.61 5.98
C GLY A 51 8.77 -11.77 6.66
N TYR A 52 8.24 -12.26 7.79
CA TYR A 52 8.94 -13.26 8.60
C TYR A 52 9.12 -14.59 7.86
N SER A 53 8.07 -15.05 7.20
CA SER A 53 8.02 -16.30 6.43
C SER A 53 8.12 -16.06 4.91
N GLY A 54 8.59 -14.88 4.50
CA GLY A 54 8.77 -14.51 3.10
C GLY A 54 8.01 -13.25 2.69
N ALA A 55 7.89 -13.05 1.38
CA ALA A 55 7.26 -11.87 0.82
C ALA A 55 5.76 -11.82 1.13
N ILE A 56 5.26 -10.61 1.40
CA ILE A 56 3.84 -10.31 1.61
C ILE A 56 3.37 -9.44 0.44
N GLN A 57 2.30 -9.86 -0.23
CA GLN A 57 1.68 -9.12 -1.32
C GLN A 57 0.56 -8.24 -0.75
N LEU A 58 0.56 -6.97 -1.16
CA LEU A 58 -0.33 -5.94 -0.65
C LEU A 58 -0.99 -5.17 -1.79
N LEU A 59 -2.20 -4.70 -1.54
CA LEU A 59 -2.83 -3.61 -2.27
C LEU A 59 -2.88 -2.38 -1.36
N VAL A 60 -2.32 -1.28 -1.84
CA VAL A 60 -2.29 0.00 -1.12
C VAL A 60 -3.08 1.02 -1.92
N GLY A 61 -4.17 1.52 -1.35
CA GLY A 61 -4.90 2.68 -1.88
C GLY A 61 -4.35 3.96 -1.26
N ALA A 62 -3.91 4.91 -2.07
CA ALA A 62 -3.41 6.21 -1.61
C ALA A 62 -3.87 7.34 -2.53
N ASP A 63 -4.12 8.52 -1.96
CA ASP A 63 -4.28 9.73 -2.75
C ASP A 63 -2.93 10.32 -3.18
N PHE A 64 -2.97 11.25 -4.13
CA PHE A 64 -1.77 11.90 -4.65
C PHE A 64 -1.18 12.97 -3.72
N ASN A 65 -1.76 13.16 -2.53
CA ASN A 65 -1.25 14.05 -1.49
C ASN A 65 -0.52 13.29 -0.37
N GLY A 66 -0.31 11.98 -0.54
CA GLY A 66 0.37 11.13 0.44
C GLY A 66 -0.52 10.61 1.56
N THR A 67 -1.84 10.70 1.42
CA THR A 67 -2.78 10.08 2.38
C THR A 67 -3.05 8.64 1.96
N VAL A 68 -2.82 7.70 2.86
CA VAL A 68 -3.22 6.31 2.65
C VAL A 68 -4.71 6.19 2.91
N LEU A 69 -5.44 5.72 1.90
CA LEU A 69 -6.90 5.53 1.92
C LEU A 69 -7.28 4.12 2.36
N GLY A 70 -6.35 3.17 2.29
CA GLY A 70 -6.41 1.91 3.01
C GLY A 70 -5.66 0.79 2.33
N THR A 71 -5.43 -0.28 3.09
CA THR A 71 -4.54 -1.38 2.71
C THR A 71 -5.25 -2.73 2.76
N ARG A 72 -4.85 -3.66 1.90
CA ARG A 72 -5.26 -5.07 1.94
C ARG A 72 -4.04 -5.97 1.73
N VAL A 73 -4.02 -7.10 2.43
CA VAL A 73 -3.10 -8.20 2.15
C VAL A 73 -3.78 -9.10 1.13
N THR A 74 -3.06 -9.45 0.06
CA THR A 74 -3.53 -10.38 -0.98
C THR A 74 -2.90 -11.76 -0.84
N GLU A 75 -1.65 -11.83 -0.36
CA GLU A 75 -0.94 -13.11 -0.16
C GLU A 75 0.13 -12.95 0.92
N HIS A 76 0.32 -13.98 1.75
CA HIS A 76 1.44 -14.11 2.70
C HIS A 76 1.59 -15.56 3.16
N HIS A 77 2.73 -15.85 3.81
CA HIS A 77 3.04 -17.16 4.41
C HIS A 77 3.35 -17.08 5.91
N GLU A 78 2.99 -15.96 6.54
CA GLU A 78 3.27 -15.70 7.96
C GLU A 78 2.68 -16.76 8.91
N THR A 79 3.34 -16.95 10.05
CA THR A 79 2.97 -17.99 11.02
C THR A 79 1.57 -17.77 11.59
N PRO A 80 0.68 -18.79 11.51
CA PRO A 80 -0.66 -18.71 12.09
C PRO A 80 -0.65 -18.39 13.59
N GLY A 81 -1.55 -17.51 14.02
CA GLY A 81 -1.68 -17.04 15.40
C GLY A 81 -0.63 -16.02 15.86
N LEU A 82 0.37 -15.72 15.02
CA LEU A 82 1.42 -14.75 15.31
C LEU A 82 1.41 -13.58 14.32
N GLY A 83 1.77 -13.84 13.07
CA GLY A 83 1.93 -12.83 12.02
C GLY A 83 0.72 -12.69 11.09
N ASP A 84 -0.15 -13.70 11.05
CA ASP A 84 -1.38 -13.74 10.24
C ASP A 84 -2.42 -12.67 10.64
N LYS A 85 -2.23 -11.97 11.75
CA LYS A 85 -3.07 -10.83 12.18
C LYS A 85 -3.07 -9.65 11.19
N ILE A 86 -2.21 -9.66 10.17
CA ILE A 86 -2.32 -8.75 9.02
C ILE A 86 -3.54 -9.04 8.14
N GLU A 87 -4.12 -10.23 8.24
CA GLU A 87 -5.34 -10.60 7.55
C GLU A 87 -6.57 -9.97 8.20
N LEU A 88 -7.38 -9.30 7.39
CA LEU A 88 -8.59 -8.62 7.87
C LEU A 88 -9.56 -9.56 8.61
N ARG A 89 -9.63 -10.83 8.19
CA ARG A 89 -10.51 -11.82 8.82
C ARG A 89 -10.11 -12.17 10.25
N LEU A 90 -8.87 -11.87 10.66
CA LEU A 90 -8.31 -12.17 11.97
C LEU A 90 -8.16 -10.92 12.85
N SER A 91 -7.85 -9.76 12.26
CA SER A 91 -7.73 -8.49 12.97
C SER A 91 -7.97 -7.30 12.04
N ASP A 92 -8.41 -6.19 12.61
CA ASP A 92 -8.57 -4.90 11.94
C ASP A 92 -7.24 -4.11 11.81
N TRP A 93 -6.11 -4.64 12.27
CA TRP A 93 -4.81 -3.96 12.27
C TRP A 93 -4.44 -3.33 10.92
N ILE A 94 -4.67 -4.06 9.82
CA ILE A 94 -4.39 -3.59 8.45
C ILE A 94 -5.25 -2.39 8.02
N THR A 95 -6.31 -2.08 8.75
CA THR A 95 -7.18 -0.92 8.48
C THR A 95 -6.66 0.37 9.09
N HIS A 96 -5.76 0.29 10.07
CA HIS A 96 -5.25 1.45 10.82
C HIS A 96 -4.37 2.40 9.98
N PHE A 97 -3.97 1.98 8.78
CA PHE A 97 -3.30 2.83 7.81
C PHE A 97 -4.24 3.85 7.14
N ALA A 98 -5.55 3.58 7.13
CA ALA A 98 -6.52 4.45 6.45
C ALA A 98 -6.61 5.82 7.14
N GLY A 99 -6.59 6.89 6.34
CA GLY A 99 -6.62 8.28 6.79
C GLY A 99 -5.28 8.81 7.31
N LYS A 100 -4.23 7.99 7.35
CA LYS A 100 -2.89 8.44 7.78
C LYS A 100 -2.16 9.10 6.62
N LYS A 101 -1.56 10.26 6.88
CA LYS A 101 -0.75 10.99 5.91
C LYS A 101 0.73 10.65 6.09
N ILE A 102 1.46 10.56 4.98
CA ILE A 102 2.92 10.42 4.97
C ILE A 102 3.50 11.80 4.74
N SER A 103 4.32 12.27 5.68
CA SER A 103 4.93 13.60 5.65
C SER A 103 6.22 13.65 4.82
N GLY A 104 6.79 12.48 4.49
CA GLY A 104 8.00 12.35 3.67
C GLY A 104 8.69 11.00 3.84
N ALA A 105 9.82 10.82 3.16
CA ALA A 105 10.63 9.60 3.24
C ALA A 105 11.15 9.34 4.66
N ASP A 106 11.44 10.40 5.43
CA ASP A 106 11.98 10.31 6.79
C ASP A 106 10.90 10.34 7.88
N ASP A 107 9.62 10.19 7.52
CA ASP A 107 8.52 10.21 8.49
C ASP A 107 8.63 9.06 9.49
N ALA A 108 8.99 9.38 10.73
CA ALA A 108 9.22 8.43 11.81
C ALA A 108 7.91 7.79 12.34
N HIS A 109 6.75 8.43 12.11
CA HIS A 109 5.46 7.87 12.53
C HIS A 109 5.12 6.58 11.78
N TRP A 110 5.67 6.42 10.58
CA TRP A 110 5.54 5.22 9.75
C TRP A 110 6.52 4.12 10.17
N ALA A 111 6.43 3.71 11.42
CA ALA A 111 7.11 2.57 12.00
C ALA A 111 6.22 1.90 13.06
N VAL A 112 6.61 0.71 13.52
CA VAL A 112 5.92 0.11 14.67
C VAL A 112 6.27 0.87 15.96
N LYS A 113 5.39 0.84 16.97
CA LYS A 113 5.60 1.53 18.26
C LYS A 113 6.88 1.13 18.95
N LYS A 114 7.30 -0.13 18.81
CA LYS A 114 8.60 -0.62 19.32
C LYS A 114 9.80 0.11 18.71
N ASP A 115 9.65 0.65 17.50
CA ASP A 115 10.66 1.41 16.78
C ASP A 115 10.41 2.93 16.83
N GLY A 116 9.45 3.39 17.65
CA GLY A 116 9.13 4.80 17.86
C GLY A 116 8.04 5.38 16.94
N GLY A 117 7.39 4.56 16.11
CA GLY A 117 6.27 5.00 15.26
C GLY A 117 4.90 4.79 15.87
N ASP A 118 3.86 4.88 15.04
CA ASP A 118 2.47 4.92 15.50
C ASP A 118 1.76 3.55 15.47
N PHE A 119 2.33 2.55 14.77
CA PHE A 119 1.64 1.30 14.46
C PHE A 119 1.93 0.19 15.47
N ASP A 120 0.91 -0.53 15.93
CA ASP A 120 1.13 -1.63 16.87
C ASP A 120 1.95 -2.77 16.25
N GLN A 121 2.87 -3.37 17.01
CA GLN A 121 3.46 -4.67 16.68
C GLN A 121 2.66 -5.81 17.29
N PHE A 122 2.79 -7.01 16.74
CA PHE A 122 2.23 -8.21 17.36
C PHE A 122 3.19 -8.75 18.42
N THR A 123 2.64 -9.17 19.57
CA THR A 123 3.41 -9.86 20.61
C THR A 123 4.12 -11.07 20.03
N GLY A 124 5.45 -11.11 20.13
CA GLY A 124 6.27 -12.21 19.59
C GLY A 124 6.49 -12.19 18.07
N ALA A 125 5.89 -11.25 17.32
CA ALA A 125 6.01 -11.15 15.87
C ALA A 125 6.11 -9.68 15.40
N THR A 126 7.29 -9.08 15.60
CA THR A 126 7.55 -7.67 15.18
C THR A 126 7.99 -7.55 13.72
N ILE A 127 8.53 -8.61 13.12
CA ILE A 127 9.08 -8.57 11.75
C ILE A 127 7.95 -8.32 10.73
N THR A 128 6.85 -9.07 10.83
CA THR A 128 5.67 -8.93 9.96
C THR A 128 5.08 -7.51 9.93
N PRO A 129 4.65 -6.90 11.06
CA PRO A 129 4.05 -5.58 11.04
C PRO A 129 5.04 -4.51 10.55
N ARG A 130 6.34 -4.65 10.88
CA ARG A 130 7.38 -3.74 10.37
C ARG A 130 7.48 -3.79 8.85
N ALA A 131 7.48 -4.98 8.26
CA ALA A 131 7.55 -5.16 6.81
C ALA A 131 6.35 -4.49 6.11
N VAL A 132 5.14 -4.70 6.63
CA VAL A 132 3.92 -4.12 6.07
C VAL A 132 3.91 -2.59 6.21
N VAL A 133 4.22 -2.03 7.38
CA VAL A 133 4.27 -0.58 7.58
C VAL A 133 5.24 0.08 6.59
N ASN A 134 6.42 -0.50 6.41
CA ASN A 134 7.43 0.02 5.48
C ASN A 134 6.96 -0.05 4.02
N ALA A 135 6.33 -1.14 3.60
CA ALA A 135 5.82 -1.28 2.24
C ALA A 135 4.68 -0.29 1.95
N VAL A 136 3.75 -0.11 2.89
CA VAL A 136 2.66 0.88 2.76
C VAL A 136 3.21 2.30 2.65
N LYS A 137 4.21 2.66 3.47
CA LYS A 137 4.88 3.97 3.40
C LYS A 137 5.49 4.20 2.01
N ARG A 138 6.27 3.24 1.50
CA ARG A 138 6.90 3.36 0.18
C ARG A 138 5.87 3.48 -0.95
N ALA A 139 4.82 2.66 -0.93
CA ALA A 139 3.75 2.73 -1.93
C ALA A 139 3.00 4.07 -1.89
N GLY A 140 2.71 4.60 -0.70
CA GLY A 140 2.06 5.91 -0.56
C GLY A 140 2.95 7.10 -0.96
N LEU A 141 4.27 6.99 -0.79
CA LEU A 141 5.23 7.97 -1.33
C LEU A 141 5.28 7.90 -2.85
N TYR A 142 5.40 6.70 -3.42
CA TYR A 142 5.39 6.51 -4.87
C TYR A 142 4.08 6.98 -5.51
N ALA A 143 2.94 6.82 -4.83
CA ALA A 143 1.66 7.34 -5.32
C ALA A 143 1.72 8.85 -5.62
N GLN A 144 2.44 9.65 -4.83
CA GLN A 144 2.57 11.10 -5.05
C GLN A 144 3.32 11.44 -6.35
N THR A 145 4.16 10.54 -6.85
CA THR A 145 4.91 10.77 -8.09
C THR A 145 4.16 10.31 -9.34
N LEU A 146 3.10 9.50 -9.19
CA LEU A 146 2.36 8.94 -10.33
C LEU A 146 1.77 10.01 -11.26
N PRO A 147 1.10 11.09 -10.80
CA PRO A 147 0.40 12.01 -11.70
C PRO A 147 1.27 12.60 -12.82
N SER A 148 2.56 12.86 -12.56
CA SER A 148 3.48 13.40 -13.55
C SER A 148 4.00 12.35 -14.54
N GLN A 149 3.86 11.06 -14.21
CA GLN A 149 4.37 9.94 -14.98
C GLN A 149 3.27 9.20 -15.77
N LEU A 150 1.99 9.41 -15.44
CA LEU A 150 0.85 8.65 -16.00
C LEU A 150 0.83 8.59 -17.54
N SER A 151 1.24 9.64 -18.23
CA SER A 151 1.24 9.68 -19.71
C SER A 151 2.32 8.81 -20.35
N GLN A 152 3.30 8.34 -19.58
CA GLN A 152 4.42 7.54 -20.05
C GLN A 152 4.29 6.07 -19.64
N LEU A 153 3.33 5.73 -18.78
CA LEU A 153 3.13 4.37 -18.31
C LEU A 153 2.33 3.56 -19.33
N PRO A 154 2.79 2.33 -19.66
CA PRO A 154 2.02 1.43 -20.52
C PRO A 154 0.72 1.00 -19.82
N ALA A 155 -0.38 0.93 -20.58
CA ALA A 155 -1.62 0.39 -20.04
C ALA A 155 -1.51 -1.13 -19.88
N CYS A 156 -2.23 -1.69 -18.91
CA CYS A 156 -2.24 -3.14 -18.73
C CYS A 156 -2.90 -3.83 -19.93
N GLY A 157 -2.22 -4.79 -20.54
CA GLY A 157 -2.75 -5.60 -21.64
C GLY A 157 -2.57 -5.01 -23.04
N GLU A 158 -1.75 -3.96 -23.18
CA GLU A 158 -1.11 -3.60 -24.45
C GLU A 158 0.08 -4.53 -24.78
#